data_AF-A0A6C2DZM4-F1
#
_entry.id   AF-A0A6C2DZM4-F1
#
_cell.length_a   1.000
_cell.length_b   1.000
_cell.length_c   1.000
_cell.angle_alpha   90.00
_cell.angle_beta   90.00
_cell.angle_gamma   90.00
#
_symmetry.space_group_name_H-M   'P 1'
#
loop_
_entity.id
_entity.type
_entity.pdbx_description
1 polymer ?
#
loop_
_entity_poly.entity_id
_entity_poly.type
_entity_poly.pdbx_seq_one_letter_code
_entity_poly.pdbx_strand_id
1 'polypeptide(L)'
;MPTYLSPGVYVEEVASGLAPITGVGTSTAGFIGIISLAVPAPISSTKTKPKKDADAEDPASASSTAPSTVETSTLAKKGDFIIGDDQYSVVSQDQKKAEDALATTKSVKVGEVQLCTNFSEFKKYFGDFSTDSGHNTLAHAVYGFFRNGGTRCFVTWVKAEKDIDLALEKFEAIDEIAIVAAPGVTAKSTLAKIDIHCRLLGDRFAILDTEEEIALDQLQPGGAKILGNSDYAAVYFPWIQVFDPISNAPKFMPPSGYIAGIYARVDNQRGVHKAPANEPILGATGLKQEISKIKQEPLNEVGINCIRNLNGNIRVWGARTLGAGKDNPDFKYVNIRRQFNYIRESIDEGTQWTVFEPNTPELWARIRRNISAFLTNEWRKGALFGTTAQEAFFVKCDAETNPIDVRKLGQVVTEIGVSVIEPAEFVIFRITQIVTEEKA
;
A
#
# COMPACT_ATOMS: atom_id res chain seq x y z
N MET A 1 -42.98 -20.37 23.41
CA MET A 1 -43.77 -19.59 22.45
C MET A 1 -44.67 -18.65 23.22
N PRO A 2 -44.84 -17.40 22.76
CA PRO A 2 -45.80 -16.48 23.37
C PRO A 2 -47.19 -17.09 23.29
N THR A 3 -47.97 -16.96 24.35
CA THR A 3 -49.37 -17.42 24.39
C THR A 3 -50.25 -16.18 24.42
N TYR A 4 -50.95 -15.91 23.31
CA TYR A 4 -51.84 -14.76 23.21
C TYR A 4 -53.23 -15.15 23.73
N LEU A 5 -53.71 -14.41 24.73
CA LEU A 5 -54.94 -14.74 25.48
C LEU A 5 -56.09 -13.76 25.22
N SER A 6 -55.91 -12.78 24.35
CA SER A 6 -56.95 -11.80 23.99
C SER A 6 -56.97 -11.52 22.47
N PRO A 7 -58.09 -11.01 21.92
CA PRO A 7 -58.11 -10.49 20.56
C PRO A 7 -57.34 -9.16 20.49
N GLY A 8 -56.39 -9.02 19.57
CA GLY A 8 -55.60 -7.80 19.39
C GLY A 8 -54.54 -7.91 18.29
N VAL A 9 -53.87 -6.80 17.98
CA VAL A 9 -52.66 -6.77 17.15
C VAL A 9 -51.46 -6.86 18.09
N TYR A 10 -50.64 -7.89 17.92
CA TYR A 10 -49.42 -8.08 18.68
C TYR A 10 -48.22 -7.76 17.79
N VAL A 11 -47.31 -6.94 18.31
CA VAL A 11 -46.03 -6.63 17.67
C VAL A 11 -44.95 -7.18 18.58
N GLU A 12 -44.15 -8.10 18.06
CA GLU A 12 -43.01 -8.67 18.76
C GLU A 12 -41.71 -8.24 18.10
N GLU A 13 -40.75 -7.80 18.90
CA GLU A 13 -39.38 -7.60 18.46
C GLU A 13 -38.68 -8.96 18.43
N VAL A 14 -38.62 -9.56 17.24
CA VAL A 14 -37.72 -10.68 16.98
C VAL A 14 -36.39 -10.07 16.56
N ALA A 15 -35.31 -10.38 17.28
CA ALA A 15 -33.98 -9.96 16.89
C ALA A 15 -33.73 -10.42 15.44
N SER A 16 -33.44 -9.47 14.54
CA SER A 16 -32.95 -9.80 13.20
C SER A 16 -31.59 -10.48 13.38
N GLY A 17 -31.58 -11.82 13.40
CA GLY A 17 -30.38 -12.63 13.66
C GLY A 17 -29.35 -12.63 12.53
N LEU A 18 -29.33 -11.61 11.66
CA LEU A 18 -28.40 -11.53 10.53
C LEU A 18 -27.72 -10.16 10.53
N ALA A 19 -26.44 -10.15 10.90
CA ALA A 19 -25.57 -9.03 10.59
C ALA A 19 -25.33 -9.00 9.06
N PRO A 20 -25.53 -7.85 8.39
CA PRO A 20 -25.15 -7.72 6.99
C PRO A 20 -23.64 -7.88 6.84
N ILE A 21 -23.19 -8.53 5.77
CA ILE A 21 -21.77 -8.57 5.43
C ILE A 21 -21.27 -7.14 5.19
N THR A 22 -20.22 -6.75 5.90
CA THR A 22 -19.49 -5.51 5.69
C THR A 22 -18.22 -5.78 4.89
N GLY A 23 -17.85 -4.84 4.02
CA GLY A 23 -16.58 -4.92 3.31
C GLY A 23 -15.40 -4.77 4.27
N VAL A 24 -14.41 -5.66 4.13
CA VAL A 24 -13.16 -5.59 4.92
C VAL A 24 -12.24 -4.46 4.45
N GLY A 25 -11.25 -4.12 5.28
CA GLY A 25 -10.21 -3.17 4.91
C GLY A 25 -9.27 -3.75 3.85
N THR A 26 -8.96 -2.97 2.82
CA THR A 26 -8.05 -3.38 1.71
C THR A 26 -6.71 -2.67 1.73
N SER A 27 -6.54 -1.70 2.63
CA SER A 27 -5.45 -0.70 2.62
C SER A 27 -4.41 -0.88 3.71
N THR A 28 -4.56 -1.88 4.58
CA THR A 28 -3.60 -2.17 5.65
C THR A 28 -2.40 -2.92 5.09
N ALA A 29 -1.20 -2.35 5.29
CA ALA A 29 0.05 -2.96 4.85
C ALA A 29 0.79 -3.67 6.00
N GLY A 30 1.45 -4.79 5.70
CA GLY A 30 2.46 -5.43 6.52
C GLY A 30 3.84 -5.16 5.94
N PHE A 31 4.67 -4.40 6.65
CA PHE A 31 6.05 -4.09 6.26
C PHE A 31 7.05 -4.90 7.05
N ILE A 32 7.98 -5.53 6.33
CA ILE A 32 9.10 -6.27 6.91
C ILE A 32 10.40 -5.57 6.56
N GLY A 33 11.04 -4.94 7.53
CA GLY A 33 12.38 -4.38 7.37
C GLY A 33 13.47 -5.40 7.67
N ILE A 34 14.64 -5.19 7.09
CA ILE A 34 15.83 -5.97 7.39
C ILE A 34 16.86 -5.05 7.98
N ILE A 35 17.27 -5.33 9.22
CA ILE A 35 18.20 -4.48 9.95
C ILE A 35 19.45 -5.27 10.31
N SER A 36 20.60 -4.75 9.90
CA SER A 36 21.88 -5.24 10.40
C SER A 36 22.10 -4.59 11.76
N LEU A 37 21.71 -5.28 12.84
CA LEU A 37 22.03 -4.82 14.19
C LEU A 37 23.55 -4.90 14.42
N ALA A 38 24.30 -3.90 13.96
CA ALA A 38 25.59 -3.62 14.54
C ALA A 38 25.31 -3.14 15.97
N VAL A 39 25.72 -3.92 16.97
CA VAL A 39 25.72 -3.49 18.38
C VAL A 39 26.40 -2.14 18.44
N PRO A 40 25.74 -1.04 18.87
CA PRO A 40 26.43 0.22 18.99
C PRO A 40 27.56 0.06 20.01
N ALA A 41 28.80 0.24 19.56
CA ALA A 41 29.95 0.31 20.45
C ALA A 41 29.70 1.44 21.46
N PRO A 42 30.04 1.26 22.76
CA PRO A 42 29.85 2.31 23.74
C PRO A 42 30.66 3.53 23.30
N ILE A 43 29.97 4.66 23.14
CA ILE A 43 30.60 5.96 22.88
C ILE A 43 31.44 6.30 24.12
N SER A 44 32.74 6.01 24.05
CA SER A 44 33.70 6.44 25.06
C SER A 44 33.89 7.94 24.92
N SER A 45 33.32 8.71 25.85
CA SER A 45 33.51 10.15 25.92
C SER A 45 34.94 10.49 26.37
N THR A 46 35.86 10.64 25.42
CA THR A 46 37.13 11.32 25.71
C THR A 46 36.87 12.81 25.82
N LYS A 47 36.74 13.31 27.06
CA LYS A 47 36.74 14.73 27.40
C LYS A 47 38.08 15.36 27.00
N THR A 48 38.09 16.20 25.98
CA THR A 48 39.23 17.10 25.70
C THR A 48 39.06 18.38 26.52
N LYS A 49 40.04 18.64 27.41
CA LYS A 49 40.14 19.81 28.30
C LYS A 49 40.43 21.09 27.46
N PRO A 50 39.81 22.25 27.75
CA PRO A 50 40.16 23.50 27.09
C PRO A 50 41.44 24.11 27.71
N LYS A 51 42.35 24.60 26.87
CA LYS A 51 43.58 25.31 27.25
C LYS A 51 43.31 26.82 27.21
N LYS A 52 43.79 27.53 28.24
CA LYS A 52 43.64 28.96 28.50
C LYS A 52 44.85 29.77 28.00
N ASP A 53 44.53 30.95 27.48
CA ASP A 53 45.17 32.28 27.60
C ASP A 53 46.55 32.58 26.97
N ALA A 54 46.54 33.61 26.08
CA ALA A 54 47.21 34.91 26.21
C ALA A 54 48.30 35.36 25.19
N ASP A 55 48.16 36.65 24.83
CA ASP A 55 49.14 37.69 24.47
C ASP A 55 49.37 38.16 23.00
N ALA A 56 48.75 39.32 22.73
CA ALA A 56 49.12 40.56 22.02
C ALA A 56 50.34 40.64 21.06
N GLU A 57 50.12 41.25 19.87
CA GLU A 57 50.59 42.61 19.49
C GLU A 57 50.22 42.95 18.02
N ASP A 58 49.86 44.21 17.78
CA ASP A 58 49.60 44.91 16.50
C ASP A 58 50.75 45.94 16.29
N PRO A 59 51.06 46.55 15.10
CA PRO A 59 50.08 47.38 14.37
C PRO A 59 50.29 47.63 12.83
N ALA A 60 49.34 48.41 12.27
CA ALA A 60 49.40 49.34 11.11
C ALA A 60 49.02 48.77 9.71
N SER A 61 48.21 49.41 8.83
CA SER A 61 47.65 50.78 8.72
C SER A 61 46.54 50.90 7.64
N ALA A 62 45.61 51.87 7.82
CA ALA A 62 44.90 52.73 6.82
C ALA A 62 43.88 52.10 5.82
N SER A 63 42.74 52.70 5.44
CA SER A 63 42.07 53.99 5.70
C SER A 63 40.62 54.03 5.15
N SER A 64 39.73 54.77 5.84
CA SER A 64 38.58 55.63 5.38
C SER A 64 37.51 55.05 4.42
N THR A 65 36.19 55.25 4.56
CA THR A 65 35.44 56.49 4.89
C THR A 65 33.94 56.15 5.13
N ALA A 66 33.24 56.90 5.99
CA ALA A 66 31.77 56.96 6.19
C ALA A 66 31.35 58.46 6.17
N PRO A 67 30.10 58.93 6.45
CA PRO A 67 28.80 58.27 6.76
C PRO A 67 27.62 58.86 5.92
N SER A 68 26.32 58.48 6.02
CA SER A 68 25.35 58.95 7.04
C SER A 68 23.88 58.45 6.85
N THR A 69 23.24 58.09 7.97
CA THR A 69 21.88 58.46 8.48
C THR A 69 20.53 57.98 7.88
N VAL A 70 19.76 57.32 8.77
CA VAL A 70 18.34 57.53 9.21
C VAL A 70 17.18 56.66 8.66
N GLU A 71 16.51 56.05 9.66
CA GLU A 71 15.15 55.49 9.87
C GLU A 71 14.06 55.73 8.78
N THR A 72 13.13 54.81 8.49
CA THR A 72 11.95 54.51 9.33
C THR A 72 11.08 53.39 8.73
N SER A 73 10.26 52.79 9.60
CA SER A 73 9.23 51.78 9.41
C SER A 73 8.14 52.07 8.37
N THR A 74 7.54 51.02 7.78
CA THR A 74 6.09 50.96 7.55
C THR A 74 5.56 49.53 7.51
N LEU A 75 4.58 49.25 8.38
CA LEU A 75 3.68 48.09 8.35
C LEU A 75 2.57 48.36 7.34
N ALA A 76 2.23 47.36 6.51
CA ALA A 76 0.98 47.34 5.74
C ALA A 76 0.13 46.12 6.14
N LYS A 77 -1.18 46.35 6.33
CA LYS A 77 -2.18 45.39 6.82
C LYS A 77 -3.03 44.80 5.68
N LYS A 78 -3.32 43.50 5.84
CA LYS A 78 -4.58 42.74 5.66
C LYS A 78 -5.50 43.04 4.47
N GLY A 79 -5.57 42.08 3.55
CA GLY A 79 -6.76 41.75 2.73
C GLY A 79 -6.47 41.65 1.24
N ASP A 80 -6.06 40.46 0.77
CA ASP A 80 -6.48 39.92 -0.54
C ASP A 80 -6.12 38.42 -0.67
N PHE A 81 -7.14 37.64 -1.07
CA PHE A 81 -7.24 36.29 -1.62
C PHE A 81 -6.30 35.13 -1.17
N ILE A 82 -6.97 34.06 -0.70
CA ILE A 82 -6.45 32.74 -0.33
C ILE A 82 -5.93 31.99 -1.57
N ILE A 83 -4.66 31.60 -1.56
CA ILE A 83 -4.13 30.43 -2.29
C ILE A 83 -3.63 29.47 -1.21
N GLY A 84 -4.10 28.22 -1.27
CA GLY A 84 -4.00 27.23 -0.20
C GLY A 84 -2.57 26.99 0.32
N ASP A 85 -2.50 26.89 1.65
CA ASP A 85 -1.29 26.75 2.47
C ASP A 85 -0.50 25.47 2.17
N ASP A 86 0.63 25.63 1.48
CA ASP A 86 1.84 24.87 1.74
C ASP A 86 2.51 25.45 2.99
N GLN A 87 2.20 24.88 4.17
CA GLN A 87 2.86 25.24 5.43
C GLN A 87 3.30 23.97 6.17
N TYR A 88 4.48 23.45 5.80
CA TYR A 88 5.43 23.03 6.81
C TYR A 88 6.59 24.03 6.78
N SER A 89 6.45 25.04 7.63
CA SER A 89 7.56 25.90 8.02
C SER A 89 8.64 25.03 8.64
N VAL A 90 9.85 25.13 8.09
CA VAL A 90 11.06 24.78 8.83
C VAL A 90 11.13 25.78 9.98
N VAL A 91 10.53 25.42 11.11
CA VAL A 91 10.80 26.12 12.37
C VAL A 91 12.26 25.79 12.68
N SER A 92 13.15 26.74 12.40
CA SER A 92 14.43 26.83 13.08
C SER A 92 14.12 26.93 14.57
N GLN A 93 14.08 25.79 15.25
CA GLN A 93 14.04 25.79 16.70
C GLN A 93 15.40 26.30 17.16
N ASP A 94 15.35 27.44 17.85
CA ASP A 94 16.40 27.88 18.74
C ASP A 94 16.97 26.68 19.49
N GLN A 95 18.29 26.59 19.52
CA GLN A 95 19.06 25.58 20.24
C GLN A 95 18.69 25.58 21.72
N LYS A 96 17.63 24.87 22.08
CA LYS A 96 17.39 24.43 23.45
C LYS A 96 18.26 23.19 23.69
N LYS A 97 19.19 23.35 24.62
CA LYS A 97 20.15 22.35 25.12
C LYS A 97 19.63 20.91 25.04
N ALA A 98 20.39 20.09 24.33
CA ALA A 98 20.14 18.69 24.02
C ALA A 98 20.38 17.73 25.20
N GLU A 99 19.85 18.01 26.40
CA GLU A 99 20.05 17.14 27.57
C GLU A 99 18.77 16.62 28.25
N ASP A 100 17.56 17.02 27.85
CA ASP A 100 16.32 16.65 28.58
C ASP A 100 15.19 16.02 27.73
N ALA A 101 15.54 15.29 26.65
CA ALA A 101 14.57 14.49 25.90
C ALA A 101 15.03 13.04 25.66
N LEU A 102 15.59 12.39 26.69
CA LEU A 102 15.74 10.93 26.68
C LEU A 102 14.41 10.28 27.11
N ALA A 103 13.34 10.54 26.36
CA ALA A 103 12.06 9.87 26.51
C ALA A 103 12.17 8.46 25.87
N THR A 104 12.67 7.51 26.66
CA THR A 104 12.54 6.05 26.53
C THR A 104 12.00 5.56 25.18
N THR A 105 12.86 5.44 24.17
CA THR A 105 12.55 4.75 22.92
C THR A 105 12.21 3.30 23.28
N LYS A 106 10.95 2.89 23.13
CA LYS A 106 10.61 1.46 23.20
C LYS A 106 11.16 0.81 21.93
N SER A 107 12.42 0.38 21.97
CA SER A 107 13.01 -0.41 20.90
C SER A 107 12.29 -1.76 20.85
N VAL A 108 11.52 -1.97 19.79
CA VAL A 108 10.79 -3.21 19.51
C VAL A 108 11.78 -4.36 19.32
N LYS A 109 11.49 -5.54 19.87
CA LYS A 109 12.41 -6.68 19.68
C LYS A 109 12.40 -7.14 18.23
N VAL A 110 13.47 -7.78 17.78
CA VAL A 110 13.51 -8.40 16.46
C VAL A 110 12.34 -9.37 16.30
N GLY A 111 11.64 -9.27 15.18
CA GLY A 111 10.46 -10.05 14.84
C GLY A 111 9.20 -9.65 15.60
N GLU A 112 9.22 -8.74 16.56
CA GLU A 112 7.98 -8.26 17.18
C GLU A 112 7.23 -7.36 16.20
N VAL A 113 5.92 -7.58 16.05
CA VAL A 113 5.05 -6.84 15.12
C VAL A 113 4.38 -5.71 15.88
N GLN A 114 4.40 -4.51 15.31
CA GLN A 114 3.73 -3.34 15.89
C GLN A 114 2.78 -2.70 14.88
N LEU A 115 1.58 -2.37 15.35
CA LEU A 115 0.64 -1.53 14.62
C LEU A 115 1.10 -0.07 14.68
N CYS A 116 1.20 0.55 13.52
CA CYS A 116 1.47 1.97 13.34
C CYS A 116 0.29 2.60 12.57
N THR A 117 -0.36 3.61 13.17
CA THR A 117 -1.45 4.38 12.54
C THR A 117 -0.98 5.69 11.92
N ASN A 118 0.27 6.06 12.15
CA ASN A 118 0.94 7.21 11.55
C ASN A 118 2.46 7.06 11.67
N PHE A 119 3.21 7.95 11.00
CA PHE A 119 4.67 7.90 11.02
C PHE A 119 5.27 8.22 12.39
N SER A 120 4.62 9.05 13.22
CA SER A 120 5.12 9.34 14.58
C SER A 120 5.07 8.10 15.49
N GLU A 121 4.06 7.24 15.33
CA GLU A 121 4.01 5.94 16.01
C GLU A 121 5.09 4.98 15.52
N PHE A 122 5.36 4.93 14.22
CA PHE A 122 6.50 4.19 13.69
C PHE A 122 7.80 4.64 14.37
N LYS A 123 8.04 5.96 14.44
CA LYS A 123 9.25 6.51 15.08
C LYS A 123 9.37 6.16 16.55
N LYS A 124 8.24 6.08 17.27
CA LYS A 124 8.21 5.68 18.69
C LYS A 124 8.70 4.25 18.91
N TYR A 125 8.39 3.34 17.97
CA TYR A 125 8.68 1.91 18.06
C TYR A 125 10.02 1.52 17.43
N PHE A 126 10.30 2.05 16.24
CA PHE A 126 11.42 1.64 15.41
C PHE A 126 12.51 2.70 15.31
N GLY A 127 12.24 3.94 15.71
CA GLY A 127 13.16 5.08 15.58
C GLY A 127 12.90 5.91 14.31
N ASP A 128 13.49 7.10 14.26
CA ASP A 128 13.44 7.97 13.07
C ASP A 128 14.32 7.44 11.93
N PHE A 129 14.46 8.18 10.84
CA PHE A 129 15.43 7.87 9.79
C PHE A 129 16.83 7.64 10.39
N SER A 130 17.60 6.73 9.79
CA SER A 130 18.86 6.23 10.36
C SER A 130 19.98 6.21 9.32
N THR A 131 21.22 6.14 9.80
CA THR A 131 22.40 5.88 8.97
C THR A 131 22.51 4.40 8.59
N ASP A 132 21.88 3.50 9.35
CA ASP A 132 21.73 2.10 8.94
C ASP A 132 20.86 2.02 7.68
N SER A 133 21.39 1.42 6.61
CA SER A 133 20.70 1.43 5.32
C SER A 133 19.38 0.70 5.36
N GLY A 134 19.29 -0.43 6.07
CA GLY A 134 18.09 -1.27 6.12
C GLY A 134 16.97 -0.61 6.91
N HIS A 135 17.31 -0.03 8.07
CA HIS A 135 16.40 0.84 8.83
C HIS A 135 15.95 2.01 7.98
N ASN A 136 16.88 2.72 7.33
CA ASN A 136 16.54 3.90 6.55
C ASN A 136 15.57 3.54 5.40
N THR A 137 15.81 2.44 4.70
CA THR A 137 14.89 1.92 3.67
C THR A 137 13.50 1.62 4.23
N LEU A 138 13.40 0.95 5.39
CA LEU A 138 12.12 0.71 6.04
C LEU A 138 11.42 2.02 6.44
N ALA A 139 12.15 2.96 7.03
CA ALA A 139 11.60 4.26 7.45
C ALA A 139 11.06 5.05 6.25
N HIS A 140 11.78 5.09 5.12
CA HIS A 140 11.31 5.71 3.88
C HIS A 140 10.08 5.01 3.31
N ALA A 141 10.04 3.67 3.35
CA ALA A 141 8.88 2.92 2.87
C ALA A 141 7.61 3.21 3.69
N VAL A 142 7.72 3.20 5.03
CA VAL A 142 6.60 3.50 5.93
C VAL A 142 6.20 4.98 5.84
N TYR A 143 7.16 5.90 5.75
CA TYR A 143 6.89 7.31 5.51
C TYR A 143 6.15 7.53 4.18
N GLY A 144 6.65 6.89 3.11
CA GLY A 144 6.05 6.91 1.77
C GLY A 144 4.63 6.36 1.74
N PHE A 145 4.38 5.28 2.49
CA PHE A 145 3.05 4.70 2.68
C PHE A 145 2.06 5.71 3.25
N PHE A 146 2.36 6.30 4.42
CA PHE A 146 1.47 7.28 5.05
C PHE A 146 1.32 8.54 4.19
N ARG A 147 2.41 9.02 3.60
CA ARG A 147 2.39 10.20 2.71
C ARG A 147 1.52 9.99 1.47
N ASN A 148 1.44 8.75 0.97
CA ASN A 148 0.68 8.45 -0.22
C ASN A 148 -0.77 8.04 0.04
N GLY A 149 -1.24 8.01 1.29
CA GLY A 149 -2.64 7.78 1.67
C GLY A 149 -2.90 6.49 2.45
N GLY A 150 -1.85 5.79 2.87
CA GLY A 150 -1.93 4.75 3.88
C GLY A 150 -2.37 5.29 5.24
N THR A 151 -3.16 4.52 5.98
CA THR A 151 -3.73 4.96 7.28
C THR A 151 -3.32 4.06 8.45
N ARG A 152 -2.99 2.80 8.18
CA ARG A 152 -2.48 1.86 9.19
C ARG A 152 -1.58 0.81 8.54
N CYS A 153 -0.51 0.46 9.23
CA CYS A 153 0.35 -0.64 8.81
C CYS A 153 0.89 -1.40 10.03
N PHE A 154 1.09 -2.70 9.85
CA PHE A 154 1.84 -3.53 10.77
C PHE A 154 3.28 -3.55 10.31
N VAL A 155 4.21 -3.31 11.23
CA VAL A 155 5.63 -3.21 10.93
C VAL A 155 6.37 -4.19 11.81
N THR A 156 7.34 -4.88 11.23
CA THR A 156 8.32 -5.66 11.97
C THR A 156 9.67 -5.61 11.27
N TRP A 157 10.71 -6.05 11.97
CA TRP A 157 12.05 -6.15 11.41
C TRP A 157 12.70 -7.50 11.72
N VAL A 158 13.51 -7.98 10.79
CA VAL A 158 14.30 -9.21 10.95
C VAL A 158 15.78 -8.90 10.78
N LYS A 159 16.65 -9.78 11.30
CA LYS A 159 18.11 -9.56 11.24
C LYS A 159 18.69 -9.79 9.85
N ALA A 160 18.08 -10.67 9.06
CA ALA A 160 18.53 -11.04 7.73
C ALA A 160 17.36 -11.51 6.87
N GLU A 161 17.53 -11.46 5.55
CA GLU A 161 16.53 -11.93 4.57
C GLU A 161 16.07 -13.38 4.81
N LYS A 162 17.00 -14.24 5.21
CA LYS A 162 16.69 -15.66 5.51
C LYS A 162 15.68 -15.83 6.65
N ASP A 163 15.58 -14.84 7.53
CA ASP A 163 14.72 -14.88 8.73
C ASP A 163 13.31 -14.32 8.45
N ILE A 164 12.96 -14.03 7.19
CA ILE A 164 11.66 -13.45 6.82
C ILE A 164 10.46 -14.32 7.25
N ASP A 165 10.64 -15.64 7.34
CA ASP A 165 9.58 -16.57 7.76
C ASP A 165 9.05 -16.21 9.16
N LEU A 166 9.92 -15.74 10.06
CA LEU A 166 9.53 -15.33 11.42
C LEU A 166 8.57 -14.14 11.42
N ALA A 167 8.68 -13.26 10.42
CA ALA A 167 7.78 -12.13 10.24
C ALA A 167 6.47 -12.57 9.56
N LEU A 168 6.58 -13.42 8.54
CA LEU A 168 5.41 -13.96 7.82
C LEU A 168 4.52 -14.79 8.73
N GLU A 169 5.08 -15.69 9.55
CA GLU A 169 4.34 -16.49 10.55
C GLU A 169 3.52 -15.60 11.50
N LYS A 170 4.06 -14.44 11.89
CA LYS A 170 3.33 -13.50 12.76
C LYS A 170 2.28 -12.69 11.99
N PHE A 171 2.49 -12.45 10.71
CA PHE A 171 1.49 -11.82 9.85
C PHE A 171 0.32 -12.76 9.55
N GLU A 172 0.50 -14.10 9.61
CA GLU A 172 -0.60 -15.07 9.46
C GLU A 172 -1.69 -14.85 10.51
N ALA A 173 -1.32 -14.50 11.75
CA ALA A 173 -2.26 -14.26 12.84
C ALA A 173 -2.96 -12.88 12.77
N ILE A 174 -2.71 -12.09 11.72
CA ILE A 174 -3.25 -10.74 11.55
C ILE A 174 -4.02 -10.69 10.22
N ASP A 175 -5.32 -10.94 10.31
CA ASP A 175 -6.24 -10.98 9.15
C ASP A 175 -6.40 -9.61 8.49
N GLU A 176 -6.23 -8.53 9.26
CA GLU A 176 -6.34 -7.16 8.73
C GLU A 176 -5.31 -6.82 7.64
N ILE A 177 -4.23 -7.59 7.48
CA ILE A 177 -3.16 -7.29 6.51
C ILE A 177 -3.63 -7.65 5.09
N ALA A 178 -3.83 -6.65 4.25
CA ALA A 178 -4.24 -6.82 2.86
C ALA A 178 -3.08 -6.65 1.85
N ILE A 179 -1.97 -6.05 2.27
CA ILE A 179 -0.79 -5.80 1.43
C ILE A 179 0.46 -6.25 2.18
N VAL A 180 1.36 -6.98 1.54
CA VAL A 180 2.65 -7.37 2.15
C VAL A 180 3.80 -6.84 1.31
N ALA A 181 4.76 -6.20 1.96
CA ALA A 181 5.98 -5.71 1.32
C ALA A 181 7.18 -5.87 2.25
N ALA A 182 8.32 -6.24 1.67
CA ALA A 182 9.62 -6.22 2.34
C ALA A 182 10.54 -5.25 1.59
N PRO A 183 10.52 -3.94 1.92
CA PRO A 183 11.14 -2.91 1.10
C PRO A 183 12.63 -3.15 0.90
N GLY A 184 13.06 -3.18 -0.36
CA GLY A 184 14.48 -3.35 -0.73
C GLY A 184 14.98 -4.80 -0.72
N VAL A 185 14.13 -5.77 -0.38
CA VAL A 185 14.44 -7.20 -0.56
C VAL A 185 14.34 -7.56 -2.03
N THR A 186 15.34 -8.27 -2.54
CA THR A 186 15.42 -8.63 -3.97
C THR A 186 15.82 -10.08 -4.21
N ALA A 187 16.27 -10.81 -3.19
CA ALA A 187 16.63 -12.22 -3.37
C ALA A 187 15.38 -13.05 -3.69
N LYS A 188 15.45 -13.80 -4.81
CA LYS A 188 14.30 -14.57 -5.32
C LYS A 188 13.69 -15.53 -4.29
N SER A 189 14.53 -16.18 -3.48
CA SER A 189 14.10 -17.11 -2.43
C SER A 189 13.27 -16.41 -1.36
N THR A 190 13.60 -15.16 -1.05
CA THR A 190 12.90 -14.35 -0.06
C THR A 190 11.59 -13.82 -0.65
N LEU A 191 11.63 -13.32 -1.89
CA LEU A 191 10.44 -12.88 -2.63
C LEU A 191 9.43 -14.02 -2.83
N ALA A 192 9.91 -15.24 -3.11
CA ALA A 192 9.06 -16.42 -3.25
C ALA A 192 8.30 -16.73 -1.94
N LYS A 193 8.91 -16.54 -0.78
CA LYS A 193 8.25 -16.75 0.52
C LYS A 193 7.10 -15.77 0.74
N ILE A 194 7.30 -14.49 0.41
CA ILE A 194 6.26 -13.46 0.50
C ILE A 194 5.11 -13.78 -0.47
N ASP A 195 5.44 -14.17 -1.69
CA ASP A 195 4.45 -14.56 -2.70
C ASP A 195 3.64 -15.80 -2.27
N ILE A 196 4.31 -16.85 -1.78
CA ILE A 196 3.67 -18.06 -1.25
C ILE A 196 2.75 -17.71 -0.07
N HIS A 197 3.21 -16.87 0.86
CA HIS A 197 2.39 -16.37 1.98
C HIS A 197 1.09 -15.74 1.49
N CYS A 198 1.16 -14.83 0.51
CA CYS A 198 -0.01 -14.18 -0.07
C CYS A 198 -0.94 -15.18 -0.79
N ARG A 199 -0.38 -16.15 -1.53
CA ARG A 199 -1.13 -17.18 -2.23
C ARG A 199 -1.87 -18.14 -1.29
N LEU A 200 -1.24 -18.52 -0.19
CA LEU A 200 -1.80 -19.47 0.77
C LEU A 200 -2.97 -18.88 1.56
N LEU A 201 -2.86 -17.62 1.97
CA LEU A 201 -3.91 -16.95 2.75
C LEU A 201 -5.02 -16.38 1.85
N GLY A 202 -4.69 -15.91 0.64
CA GLY A 202 -5.67 -15.51 -0.36
C GLY A 202 -6.41 -14.19 -0.08
N ASP A 203 -6.10 -13.50 1.02
CA ASP A 203 -6.63 -12.19 1.47
C ASP A 203 -5.69 -11.03 1.12
N ARG A 204 -4.42 -11.33 0.93
CA ARG A 204 -3.37 -10.32 0.83
C ARG A 204 -2.60 -10.37 -0.49
N PHE A 205 -1.98 -9.25 -0.82
CA PHE A 205 -1.29 -9.06 -2.10
C PHE A 205 0.15 -8.58 -1.88
N ALA A 206 1.11 -9.19 -2.58
CA ALA A 206 2.52 -8.86 -2.46
C ALA A 206 2.91 -7.70 -3.39
N ILE A 207 3.60 -6.71 -2.85
CA ILE A 207 4.31 -5.69 -3.65
C ILE A 207 5.80 -5.97 -3.53
N LEU A 208 6.40 -6.36 -4.65
CA LEU A 208 7.78 -6.82 -4.73
C LEU A 208 8.65 -5.76 -5.40
N ASP A 209 9.86 -5.58 -4.85
CA ASP A 209 10.86 -4.68 -5.42
C ASP A 209 11.84 -5.44 -6.33
N THR A 210 12.58 -4.67 -7.12
CA THR A 210 13.67 -5.15 -7.96
C THR A 210 15.01 -4.67 -7.40
N GLU A 211 16.13 -5.20 -7.90
CA GLU A 211 17.44 -4.60 -7.64
C GLU A 211 17.46 -3.14 -8.12
N GLU A 212 18.15 -2.26 -7.38
CA GLU A 212 18.22 -0.82 -7.70
C GLU A 212 18.72 -0.57 -9.12
N GLU A 213 19.74 -1.33 -9.52
CA GLU A 213 20.32 -1.30 -10.86
C GLU A 213 20.14 -2.66 -11.53
N ILE A 214 19.20 -2.73 -12.47
CA ILE A 214 18.89 -3.92 -13.24
C ILE A 214 18.69 -3.55 -14.71
N ALA A 215 19.27 -4.34 -15.61
CA ALA A 215 19.10 -4.15 -17.04
C ALA A 215 17.68 -4.58 -17.48
N LEU A 216 17.11 -3.89 -18.47
CA LEU A 216 15.71 -4.09 -18.86
C LEU A 216 15.42 -5.50 -19.41
N ASP A 217 16.41 -6.13 -20.03
CA ASP A 217 16.35 -7.51 -20.52
C ASP A 217 16.36 -8.55 -19.39
N GLN A 218 16.83 -8.17 -18.19
CA GLN A 218 16.80 -9.02 -16.99
C GLN A 218 15.49 -8.91 -16.21
N LEU A 219 14.64 -7.92 -16.53
CA LEU A 219 13.30 -7.74 -15.95
C LEU A 219 12.28 -8.71 -16.57
N GLN A 220 12.56 -10.01 -16.43
CA GLN A 220 11.76 -11.09 -17.00
C GLN A 220 11.35 -12.06 -15.89
N PRO A 221 10.03 -12.25 -15.62
CA PRO A 221 9.56 -13.24 -14.67
C PRO A 221 10.13 -14.63 -14.95
N GLY A 222 10.58 -15.31 -13.91
CA GLY A 222 11.26 -16.60 -14.02
C GLY A 222 12.74 -16.52 -14.42
N GLY A 223 13.23 -15.36 -14.89
CA GLY A 223 14.65 -15.12 -15.20
C GLY A 223 15.55 -15.11 -13.95
N ALA A 224 16.85 -14.83 -14.08
CA ALA A 224 17.78 -14.93 -12.94
C ALA A 224 17.50 -13.96 -11.77
N LYS A 225 16.77 -12.87 -12.01
CA LYS A 225 16.59 -11.77 -11.05
C LYS A 225 15.16 -11.56 -10.58
N ILE A 226 14.16 -11.96 -11.37
CA ILE A 226 12.74 -11.75 -11.07
C ILE A 226 12.05 -13.07 -10.76
N LEU A 227 11.21 -13.07 -9.72
CA LEU A 227 10.36 -14.20 -9.36
C LEU A 227 9.57 -14.73 -10.58
N GLY A 228 9.17 -16.00 -10.54
CA GLY A 228 8.23 -16.55 -11.53
C GLY A 228 6.91 -15.78 -11.57
N ASN A 229 6.05 -16.12 -12.53
CA ASN A 229 4.73 -15.52 -12.63
C ASN A 229 3.95 -15.65 -11.32
N SER A 230 3.17 -14.62 -11.00
CA SER A 230 2.23 -14.64 -9.88
C SER A 230 1.09 -13.66 -10.08
N ASP A 231 -0.11 -14.17 -9.84
CA ASP A 231 -1.35 -13.43 -9.76
C ASP A 231 -1.60 -12.81 -8.39
N TYR A 232 -0.77 -13.10 -7.36
CA TYR A 232 -0.83 -12.51 -6.01
C TYR A 232 0.30 -11.51 -5.75
N ALA A 233 1.15 -11.23 -6.74
CA ALA A 233 2.25 -10.30 -6.63
C ALA A 233 2.27 -9.29 -7.79
N ALA A 234 2.80 -8.10 -7.53
CA ALA A 234 3.16 -7.14 -8.56
C ALA A 234 4.56 -6.59 -8.32
N VAL A 235 5.28 -6.33 -9.41
CA VAL A 235 6.59 -5.69 -9.39
C VAL A 235 6.47 -4.28 -9.94
N TYR A 236 7.12 -3.32 -9.27
CA TYR A 236 7.18 -1.93 -9.70
C TYR A 236 8.63 -1.52 -9.95
N PHE A 237 8.86 -0.85 -11.08
CA PHE A 237 10.19 -0.48 -11.55
C PHE A 237 10.13 0.87 -12.26
N PRO A 238 11.14 1.76 -12.15
CA PRO A 238 12.37 1.64 -11.37
C PRO A 238 12.24 2.19 -9.96
N TRP A 239 13.35 2.15 -9.21
CA TRP A 239 13.46 2.84 -7.92
C TRP A 239 13.22 4.33 -8.07
N ILE A 240 12.59 4.92 -7.05
CA ILE A 240 12.22 6.33 -7.04
C ILE A 240 13.26 7.14 -6.26
N GLN A 241 13.52 8.36 -6.67
CA GLN A 241 14.37 9.29 -5.92
C GLN A 241 13.51 10.08 -4.94
N VAL A 242 13.96 10.20 -3.70
CA VAL A 242 13.33 10.97 -2.62
C VAL A 242 14.38 11.73 -1.83
N PHE A 243 13.99 12.76 -1.10
CA PHE A 243 14.88 13.48 -0.21
C PHE A 243 15.13 12.67 1.07
N ASP A 244 16.40 12.38 1.38
CA ASP A 244 16.80 11.72 2.62
C ASP A 244 17.23 12.75 3.67
N PRO A 245 16.55 12.86 4.83
CA PRO A 245 16.88 13.84 5.85
C PRO A 245 18.19 13.53 6.58
N ILE A 246 18.69 12.28 6.51
CA ILE A 246 19.95 11.89 7.16
C ILE A 246 21.15 12.29 6.33
N SER A 247 21.16 11.98 5.03
CA SER A 247 22.22 12.45 4.13
C SER A 247 22.02 13.90 3.68
N ASN A 248 20.87 14.52 3.97
CA ASN A 248 20.47 15.84 3.48
C ASN A 248 20.60 15.96 1.95
N ALA A 249 20.26 14.88 1.23
CA ALA A 249 20.48 14.75 -0.21
C ALA A 249 19.44 13.81 -0.83
N PRO A 250 19.20 13.89 -2.16
CA PRO A 250 18.37 12.92 -2.86
C PRO A 250 18.98 11.51 -2.81
N LYS A 251 18.15 10.51 -2.50
CA LYS A 251 18.53 9.10 -2.44
C LYS A 251 17.48 8.24 -3.16
N PHE A 252 17.92 7.16 -3.78
CA PHE A 252 17.00 6.20 -4.41
C PHE A 252 16.44 5.24 -3.36
N MET A 253 15.13 5.01 -3.43
CA MET A 253 14.40 4.13 -2.54
C MET A 253 13.56 3.13 -3.33
N PRO A 254 13.38 1.91 -2.79
CA PRO A 254 12.49 0.93 -3.38
C PRO A 254 11.04 1.45 -3.39
N PRO A 255 10.27 1.19 -4.46
CA PRO A 255 8.94 1.77 -4.61
C PRO A 255 7.88 1.11 -3.72
N SER A 256 8.05 -0.14 -3.26
CA SER A 256 6.98 -0.92 -2.62
C SER A 256 6.17 -0.21 -1.53
N GLY A 257 6.84 0.51 -0.61
CA GLY A 257 6.16 1.28 0.45
C GLY A 257 5.28 2.43 -0.07
N TYR A 258 5.77 3.14 -1.09
CA TYR A 258 5.04 4.24 -1.73
C TYR A 258 3.84 3.70 -2.53
N ILE A 259 4.03 2.58 -3.24
CA ILE A 259 2.97 1.91 -3.98
C ILE A 259 1.89 1.37 -3.05
N ALA A 260 2.25 0.79 -1.90
CA ALA A 260 1.29 0.35 -0.89
C ALA A 260 0.42 1.54 -0.41
N GLY A 261 1.02 2.73 -0.25
CA GLY A 261 0.28 3.94 0.07
C GLY A 261 -0.66 4.39 -1.05
N ILE A 262 -0.25 4.24 -2.31
CA ILE A 262 -1.09 4.52 -3.48
C ILE A 262 -2.26 3.54 -3.57
N TYR A 263 -2.05 2.25 -3.30
CA TYR A 263 -3.16 1.29 -3.21
C TYR A 263 -4.17 1.76 -2.18
N ALA A 264 -3.71 2.08 -0.96
CA ALA A 264 -4.56 2.59 0.09
C ALA A 264 -5.35 3.84 -0.32
N ARG A 265 -4.69 4.81 -0.96
CA ARG A 265 -5.34 6.04 -1.45
C ARG A 265 -6.41 5.76 -2.50
N VAL A 266 -6.09 4.97 -3.50
CA VAL A 266 -7.02 4.64 -4.58
C VAL A 266 -8.21 3.88 -4.04
N ASP A 267 -7.99 2.90 -3.16
CA ASP A 267 -9.07 2.12 -2.57
C ASP A 267 -10.01 3.00 -1.72
N ASN A 268 -9.45 3.90 -0.92
CA ASN A 268 -10.23 4.81 -0.07
C ASN A 268 -11.02 5.84 -0.89
N GLN A 269 -10.48 6.30 -2.02
CA GLN A 269 -11.11 7.35 -2.83
C GLN A 269 -12.07 6.80 -3.89
N ARG A 270 -11.76 5.62 -4.43
CA ARG A 270 -12.41 5.08 -5.64
C ARG A 270 -12.82 3.62 -5.52
N GLY A 271 -12.42 2.92 -4.48
CA GLY A 271 -12.67 1.49 -4.30
C GLY A 271 -11.62 0.61 -4.98
N VAL A 272 -11.46 -0.61 -4.44
CA VAL A 272 -10.45 -1.60 -4.84
C VAL A 272 -10.55 -2.04 -6.31
N HIS A 273 -11.73 -1.89 -6.91
CA HIS A 273 -11.97 -2.21 -8.32
C HIS A 273 -11.25 -1.25 -9.28
N LYS A 274 -10.82 -0.06 -8.84
CA LYS A 274 -10.03 0.87 -9.66
C LYS A 274 -8.56 0.46 -9.66
N ALA A 275 -8.01 0.21 -10.86
CA ALA A 275 -6.57 0.00 -11.06
C ALA A 275 -5.70 1.12 -10.42
N PRO A 276 -4.69 0.80 -9.60
CA PRO A 276 -3.81 1.77 -8.96
C PRO A 276 -2.70 2.30 -9.91
N ALA A 277 -3.10 2.72 -11.10
CA ALA A 277 -2.25 3.30 -12.14
C ALA A 277 -2.77 4.69 -12.57
N ASN A 278 -1.89 5.44 -13.23
CA ASN A 278 -2.03 6.88 -13.51
C ASN A 278 -2.08 7.74 -12.23
N GLU A 279 -1.44 7.26 -11.17
CA GLU A 279 -1.42 7.91 -9.86
C GLU A 279 -0.07 8.59 -9.60
N PRO A 280 -0.05 9.86 -9.17
CA PRO A 280 1.20 10.53 -8.79
C PRO A 280 1.80 9.93 -7.52
N ILE A 281 3.13 9.83 -7.49
CA ILE A 281 3.86 9.37 -6.30
C ILE A 281 4.28 10.60 -5.48
N LEU A 282 3.61 10.81 -4.34
CA LEU A 282 3.87 11.95 -3.48
C LEU A 282 5.23 11.77 -2.78
N GLY A 283 6.09 12.79 -2.90
CA GLY A 283 7.44 12.80 -2.34
C GLY A 283 8.53 12.28 -3.27
N ALA A 284 8.18 11.71 -4.43
CA ALA A 284 9.16 11.35 -5.45
C ALA A 284 9.63 12.60 -6.22
N THR A 285 10.95 12.76 -6.35
CA THR A 285 11.60 13.87 -7.06
C THR A 285 12.28 13.45 -8.35
N GLY A 286 12.50 12.15 -8.55
CA GLY A 286 13.16 11.60 -9.72
C GLY A 286 13.00 10.09 -9.82
N LEU A 287 13.58 9.50 -10.87
CA LEU A 287 13.61 8.06 -11.11
C LEU A 287 15.05 7.62 -11.33
N LYS A 288 15.40 6.42 -10.85
CA LYS A 288 16.73 5.85 -11.09
C LYS A 288 17.00 5.65 -12.58
N GLN A 289 15.96 5.30 -13.34
CA GLN A 289 16.03 5.12 -14.78
C GLN A 289 14.81 5.75 -15.46
N GLU A 290 15.03 6.54 -16.51
CA GLU A 290 13.93 7.06 -17.31
C GLU A 290 13.45 5.99 -18.32
N ILE A 291 12.16 5.68 -18.27
CA ILE A 291 11.53 4.67 -19.12
C ILE A 291 10.67 5.34 -20.18
N SER A 292 11.07 5.16 -21.45
CA SER A 292 10.28 5.61 -22.59
C SER A 292 9.15 4.63 -22.92
N LYS A 293 8.20 5.05 -23.76
CA LYS A 293 7.10 4.18 -24.21
C LYS A 293 7.61 2.89 -24.86
N ILE A 294 8.63 3.00 -25.72
CA ILE A 294 9.22 1.86 -26.44
C ILE A 294 9.89 0.89 -25.45
N LYS A 295 10.59 1.42 -24.43
CA LYS A 295 11.22 0.59 -23.39
C LYS A 295 10.19 -0.09 -22.48
N GLN A 296 9.04 0.54 -22.26
CA GLN A 296 7.97 0.00 -21.43
C GLN A 296 7.23 -1.18 -22.09
N GLU A 297 7.07 -1.17 -23.41
CA GLU A 297 6.28 -2.15 -24.15
C GLU A 297 6.62 -3.63 -23.79
N PRO A 298 7.88 -4.09 -23.90
CA PRO A 298 8.23 -5.47 -23.54
C PRO A 298 8.12 -5.76 -22.03
N LEU A 299 8.32 -4.76 -21.18
CA LEU A 299 8.20 -4.90 -19.72
C LEU A 299 6.74 -5.11 -19.31
N ASN A 300 5.84 -4.39 -19.97
CA ASN A 300 4.41 -4.47 -19.70
C ASN A 300 3.85 -5.83 -20.10
N GLU A 301 4.28 -6.42 -21.22
CA GLU A 301 3.90 -7.77 -21.66
C GLU A 301 4.21 -8.86 -20.64
N VAL A 302 5.22 -8.64 -19.80
CA VAL A 302 5.61 -9.58 -18.74
C VAL A 302 5.19 -9.14 -17.34
N GLY A 303 4.35 -8.12 -17.23
CA GLY A 303 3.75 -7.72 -15.96
C GLY A 303 4.68 -6.93 -15.03
N ILE A 304 5.68 -6.24 -15.58
CA ILE A 304 6.50 -5.28 -14.84
C ILE A 304 5.84 -3.89 -14.95
N ASN A 305 5.43 -3.34 -13.82
CA ASN A 305 4.73 -2.07 -13.77
C ASN A 305 5.71 -0.91 -13.74
N CYS A 306 5.79 -0.18 -14.85
CA CYS A 306 6.69 0.96 -14.96
C CYS A 306 6.17 2.18 -14.16
N ILE A 307 7.07 2.82 -13.42
CA ILE A 307 6.91 4.18 -12.89
C ILE A 307 7.59 5.12 -13.88
N ARG A 308 6.92 6.20 -14.26
CA ARG A 308 7.38 7.10 -15.33
C ARG A 308 7.25 8.55 -14.94
N ASN A 309 8.21 9.33 -15.43
CA ASN A 309 8.14 10.78 -15.42
C ASN A 309 7.39 11.26 -16.66
N LEU A 310 6.18 11.78 -16.46
CA LEU A 310 5.35 12.35 -17.53
C LEU A 310 5.29 13.86 -17.33
N ASN A 311 6.17 14.57 -18.04
CA ASN A 311 6.25 16.03 -18.02
C ASN A 311 6.45 16.62 -16.61
N GLY A 312 7.40 16.05 -15.85
CA GLY A 312 7.69 16.49 -14.48
C GLY A 312 6.79 15.86 -13.41
N ASN A 313 5.86 14.98 -13.80
CA ASN A 313 4.99 14.28 -12.87
C ASN A 313 5.34 12.78 -12.83
N ILE A 314 5.88 12.33 -11.71
CA ILE A 314 6.24 10.93 -11.48
C ILE A 314 4.99 10.15 -11.11
N ARG A 315 4.60 9.21 -11.98
CA ARG A 315 3.37 8.44 -11.85
C ARG A 315 3.60 6.95 -12.00
N VAL A 316 2.77 6.18 -11.31
CA VAL A 316 2.61 4.75 -11.56
C VAL A 316 1.93 4.58 -12.91
N TRP A 317 2.53 3.80 -13.82
CA TRP A 317 2.08 3.67 -15.21
C TRP A 317 1.85 2.19 -15.62
N GLY A 318 1.45 1.36 -14.66
CA GLY A 318 1.08 -0.05 -14.86
C GLY A 318 0.29 -0.60 -13.67
N ALA A 319 -0.57 -1.58 -13.92
CA ALA A 319 -1.38 -2.27 -12.91
C ALA A 319 -1.57 -3.78 -13.22
N ARG A 320 -0.56 -4.41 -13.81
CA ARG A 320 -0.54 -5.85 -14.10
C ARG A 320 0.07 -6.64 -12.95
N THR A 321 -0.43 -7.85 -12.73
CA THR A 321 0.20 -8.83 -11.85
C THR A 321 1.49 -9.38 -12.48
N LEU A 322 2.35 -10.01 -11.68
CA LEU A 322 3.64 -10.50 -12.14
C LEU A 322 3.45 -11.61 -13.19
N GLY A 323 4.01 -11.43 -14.39
CA GLY A 323 3.75 -12.34 -15.50
C GLY A 323 2.50 -12.02 -16.32
N ALA A 324 1.76 -10.96 -15.97
CA ALA A 324 0.62 -10.42 -16.74
C ALA A 324 -0.45 -11.48 -17.10
N GLY A 325 -0.81 -12.33 -16.15
CA GLY A 325 -1.85 -13.36 -16.34
C GLY A 325 -1.43 -14.54 -17.20
N LYS A 326 -0.13 -14.77 -17.44
CA LYS A 326 0.36 -15.97 -18.14
C LYS A 326 0.00 -17.29 -17.43
N ASP A 327 -0.04 -17.29 -16.11
CA ASP A 327 -0.48 -18.45 -15.32
C ASP A 327 -2.00 -18.49 -15.19
N ASN A 328 -2.62 -17.33 -15.03
CA ASN A 328 -4.06 -17.19 -14.89
C ASN A 328 -4.56 -15.91 -15.58
N PRO A 329 -5.15 -16.01 -16.79
CA PRO A 329 -5.58 -14.86 -17.59
C PRO A 329 -6.61 -13.97 -16.87
N ASP A 330 -7.47 -14.56 -16.06
CA ASP A 330 -8.54 -13.86 -15.34
C ASP A 330 -7.97 -12.84 -14.32
N PHE A 331 -6.74 -13.06 -13.87
CA PHE A 331 -6.09 -12.24 -12.84
C PHE A 331 -4.86 -11.52 -13.36
N LYS A 332 -4.91 -11.11 -14.62
CA LYS A 332 -3.90 -10.26 -15.26
C LYS A 332 -3.69 -8.93 -14.55
N TYR A 333 -4.72 -8.35 -13.92
CA TYR A 333 -4.65 -7.01 -13.33
C TYR A 333 -4.72 -7.04 -11.80
N VAL A 334 -3.96 -6.14 -11.19
CA VAL A 334 -3.84 -5.96 -9.74
C VAL A 334 -5.20 -5.67 -9.10
N ASN A 335 -5.99 -4.74 -9.65
CA ASN A 335 -7.29 -4.40 -9.09
C ASN A 335 -8.25 -5.59 -9.11
N ILE A 336 -8.19 -6.44 -10.14
CA ILE A 336 -9.04 -7.63 -10.22
C ILE A 336 -8.66 -8.62 -9.14
N ARG A 337 -7.37 -8.97 -9.01
CA ARG A 337 -6.93 -9.86 -7.93
C ARG A 337 -7.33 -9.31 -6.56
N ARG A 338 -7.02 -8.04 -6.29
CA ARG A 338 -7.30 -7.42 -4.99
C ARG A 338 -8.80 -7.31 -4.71
N GLN A 339 -9.62 -7.11 -5.74
CA GLN A 339 -11.08 -7.13 -5.60
C GLN A 339 -11.60 -8.53 -5.24
N PHE A 340 -11.03 -9.59 -5.82
CA PHE A 340 -11.37 -10.96 -5.43
C PHE A 340 -10.91 -11.28 -4.01
N ASN A 341 -9.71 -10.85 -3.60
CA ASN A 341 -9.25 -10.98 -2.22
C ASN A 341 -10.23 -10.30 -1.24
N TYR A 342 -10.64 -9.06 -1.55
CA TYR A 342 -11.64 -8.31 -0.77
C TYR A 342 -12.99 -9.01 -0.67
N ILE A 343 -13.52 -9.50 -1.79
CA ILE A 343 -14.82 -10.20 -1.81
C ILE A 343 -14.74 -11.51 -1.02
N ARG A 344 -13.66 -12.29 -1.21
CA ARG A 344 -13.44 -13.56 -0.50
C ARG A 344 -13.42 -13.32 1.00
N GLU A 345 -12.61 -12.36 1.45
CA GLU A 345 -12.42 -12.07 2.88
C GLU A 345 -13.70 -11.51 3.52
N SER A 346 -14.40 -10.59 2.83
CA SER A 346 -15.67 -10.05 3.34
C SER A 346 -16.74 -11.13 3.50
N ILE A 347 -16.79 -12.09 2.56
CA ILE A 347 -17.72 -13.22 2.66
C ILE A 347 -17.29 -14.14 3.80
N ASP A 348 -16.00 -14.43 3.96
CA ASP A 348 -15.51 -15.29 5.04
C ASP A 348 -15.86 -14.72 6.42
N GLU A 349 -15.46 -13.48 6.72
CA GLU A 349 -15.78 -12.82 7.99
C GLU A 349 -17.31 -12.72 8.22
N GLY A 350 -18.04 -12.29 7.19
CA GLY A 350 -19.48 -12.04 7.30
C GLY A 350 -20.37 -13.29 7.26
N THR A 351 -19.79 -14.48 7.03
CA THR A 351 -20.52 -15.76 7.02
C THR A 351 -20.06 -16.76 8.08
N GLN A 352 -19.17 -16.38 9.01
CA GLN A 352 -18.75 -17.24 10.13
C GLN A 352 -19.92 -17.80 10.97
N TRP A 353 -21.04 -17.06 11.06
CA TRP A 353 -22.25 -17.51 11.75
C TRP A 353 -22.89 -18.77 11.16
N THR A 354 -22.51 -19.18 9.94
CA THR A 354 -23.05 -20.38 9.28
C THR A 354 -22.46 -21.67 9.84
N VAL A 355 -21.32 -21.60 10.54
CA VAL A 355 -20.63 -22.75 11.11
C VAL A 355 -21.50 -23.35 12.22
N PHE A 356 -21.65 -24.68 12.22
CA PHE A 356 -22.50 -25.46 13.12
C PHE A 356 -24.02 -25.21 13.03
N GLU A 357 -24.49 -24.43 12.05
CA GLU A 357 -25.93 -24.32 11.79
C GLU A 357 -26.49 -25.59 11.14
N PRO A 358 -27.78 -25.92 11.36
CA PRO A 358 -28.43 -27.02 10.67
C PRO A 358 -28.39 -26.86 9.15
N ASN A 359 -27.86 -27.86 8.44
CA ASN A 359 -27.75 -27.86 6.97
C ASN A 359 -29.10 -28.13 6.29
N THR A 360 -29.94 -27.10 6.23
CA THR A 360 -31.31 -27.14 5.71
C THR A 360 -31.55 -26.08 4.63
N PRO A 361 -32.65 -26.18 3.84
CA PRO A 361 -33.02 -25.17 2.86
C PRO A 361 -33.13 -23.74 3.43
N GLU A 362 -33.48 -23.62 4.71
CA GLU A 362 -33.55 -22.33 5.42
C GLU A 362 -32.16 -21.70 5.59
N LEU A 363 -31.13 -22.49 5.94
CA LEU A 363 -29.74 -22.02 6.00
C LEU A 363 -29.28 -21.55 4.62
N TRP A 364 -29.53 -22.34 3.57
CA TRP A 364 -29.13 -21.98 2.21
C TRP A 364 -29.78 -20.67 1.74
N ALA A 365 -31.07 -20.48 2.03
CA ALA A 365 -31.77 -19.23 1.74
C ALA A 365 -31.19 -18.03 2.51
N ARG A 366 -30.76 -18.22 3.77
CA ARG A 366 -30.08 -17.19 4.56
C ARG A 366 -28.72 -16.82 3.95
N ILE A 367 -27.91 -17.80 3.57
CA ILE A 367 -26.62 -17.60 2.91
C ILE A 367 -26.79 -16.81 1.61
N ARG A 368 -27.67 -17.28 0.70
CA ARG A 368 -27.93 -16.59 -0.56
C ARG A 368 -28.35 -15.15 -0.34
N ARG A 369 -29.29 -14.90 0.59
CA ARG A 369 -29.80 -13.55 0.86
C ARG A 369 -28.69 -12.61 1.36
N ASN A 370 -27.82 -13.06 2.28
CA ASN A 370 -26.78 -12.20 2.83
C ASN A 370 -25.71 -11.86 1.77
N ILE A 371 -25.21 -12.87 1.07
CA ILE A 371 -24.19 -12.68 0.02
C ILE A 371 -24.76 -11.86 -1.15
N SER A 372 -25.99 -12.13 -1.59
CA SER A 372 -26.62 -11.33 -2.66
C SER A 372 -26.84 -9.88 -2.23
N ALA A 373 -27.17 -9.61 -0.97
CA ALA A 373 -27.30 -8.23 -0.48
C ALA A 373 -25.95 -7.49 -0.50
N PHE A 374 -24.87 -8.16 -0.09
CA PHE A 374 -23.51 -7.63 -0.17
C PHE A 374 -23.08 -7.31 -1.62
N LEU A 375 -23.19 -8.29 -2.52
CA LEU A 375 -22.79 -8.11 -3.92
C LEU A 375 -23.67 -7.08 -4.64
N THR A 376 -24.95 -6.95 -4.26
CA THR A 376 -25.82 -5.86 -4.75
C THR A 376 -25.28 -4.49 -4.35
N ASN A 377 -24.77 -4.34 -3.12
CA ASN A 377 -24.17 -3.09 -2.67
C ASN A 377 -22.87 -2.80 -3.42
N GLU A 378 -22.03 -3.80 -3.66
CA GLU A 378 -20.80 -3.64 -4.45
C GLU A 378 -21.08 -3.28 -5.92
N TRP A 379 -22.09 -3.91 -6.54
CA TRP A 379 -22.56 -3.53 -7.86
C TRP A 379 -23.08 -2.09 -7.91
N ARG A 380 -23.89 -1.66 -6.92
CA ARG A 380 -24.38 -0.27 -6.83
C ARG A 380 -23.26 0.77 -6.67
N LYS A 381 -22.13 0.39 -6.05
CA LYS A 381 -20.92 1.23 -5.97
C LYS A 381 -20.14 1.29 -7.29
N GLY A 382 -20.57 0.54 -8.31
CA GLY A 382 -19.88 0.42 -9.58
C GLY A 382 -18.65 -0.47 -9.51
N ALA A 383 -18.54 -1.38 -8.53
CA ALA A 383 -17.41 -2.30 -8.43
C ALA A 383 -17.57 -3.53 -9.35
N LEU A 384 -18.81 -3.92 -9.66
CA LEU A 384 -19.12 -5.06 -10.53
C LEU A 384 -19.68 -4.57 -11.87
N PHE A 385 -19.35 -5.29 -12.94
CA PHE A 385 -19.77 -4.97 -14.30
C PHE A 385 -21.12 -5.64 -14.63
N GLY A 386 -22.08 -4.84 -15.09
CA GLY A 386 -23.39 -5.33 -15.52
C GLY A 386 -24.43 -4.21 -15.44
N THR A 387 -25.39 -4.21 -16.38
CA THR A 387 -26.50 -3.25 -16.36
C THR A 387 -27.57 -3.64 -15.34
N THR A 388 -27.62 -4.92 -14.98
CA THR A 388 -28.48 -5.49 -13.93
C THR A 388 -27.66 -6.28 -12.92
N ALA A 389 -28.20 -6.49 -11.72
CA ALA A 389 -27.53 -7.30 -10.70
C ALA A 389 -27.30 -8.74 -11.17
N GLN A 390 -28.21 -9.30 -11.97
CA GLN A 390 -28.15 -10.66 -12.50
C GLN A 390 -27.06 -10.83 -13.57
N GLU A 391 -26.73 -9.78 -14.31
CA GLU A 391 -25.55 -9.76 -15.18
C GLU A 391 -24.25 -9.60 -14.39
N ALA A 392 -24.31 -8.92 -13.23
CA ALA A 392 -23.14 -8.59 -12.43
C ALA A 392 -22.68 -9.74 -11.52
N PHE A 393 -23.60 -10.54 -10.98
CA PHE A 393 -23.24 -11.68 -10.13
C PHE A 393 -24.35 -12.74 -10.03
N PHE A 394 -23.98 -13.93 -9.58
CA PHE A 394 -24.93 -14.95 -9.11
C PHE A 394 -24.48 -15.56 -7.78
N VAL A 395 -25.44 -16.06 -7.01
CA VAL A 395 -25.19 -16.80 -5.76
C VAL A 395 -26.10 -18.03 -5.73
N LYS A 396 -25.51 -19.22 -5.80
CA LYS A 396 -26.21 -20.51 -5.82
C LYS A 396 -25.86 -21.32 -4.58
N CYS A 397 -26.87 -21.56 -3.75
CA CYS A 397 -26.81 -22.44 -2.58
C CYS A 397 -28.20 -23.07 -2.47
N ASP A 398 -28.31 -24.29 -2.96
CA ASP A 398 -29.57 -25.02 -3.10
C ASP A 398 -29.33 -26.53 -3.04
N ALA A 399 -30.36 -27.32 -3.34
CA ALA A 399 -30.29 -28.77 -3.33
C ALA A 399 -29.38 -29.36 -4.41
N GLU A 400 -29.09 -28.62 -5.49
CA GLU A 400 -28.17 -29.07 -6.53
C GLU A 400 -26.71 -28.92 -6.08
N THR A 401 -26.37 -27.82 -5.41
CA THR A 401 -25.03 -27.65 -4.82
C THR A 401 -24.86 -28.42 -3.51
N ASN A 402 -25.96 -28.79 -2.83
CA ASN A 402 -25.95 -29.49 -1.54
C ASN A 402 -26.75 -30.81 -1.56
N PRO A 403 -26.36 -31.80 -2.41
CA PRO A 403 -26.97 -33.12 -2.41
C PRO A 403 -26.70 -33.89 -1.10
N ILE A 404 -27.37 -35.03 -0.92
CA ILE A 404 -27.37 -35.78 0.35
C ILE A 404 -25.96 -36.22 0.76
N ASP A 405 -25.12 -36.59 -0.19
CA ASP A 405 -23.73 -36.98 0.00
C ASP A 405 -22.86 -35.84 0.53
N VAL A 406 -22.94 -34.63 -0.06
CA VAL A 406 -22.25 -33.43 0.43
C VAL A 406 -22.70 -33.08 1.86
N ARG A 407 -24.02 -33.15 2.12
CA ARG A 407 -24.56 -32.91 3.46
C ARG A 407 -24.12 -33.93 4.50
N LYS A 408 -24.00 -35.20 4.13
CA LYS A 408 -23.49 -36.26 5.03
C LYS A 408 -22.02 -36.05 5.40
N LEU A 409 -21.26 -35.34 4.57
CA LEU A 409 -19.90 -34.89 4.89
C LEU A 409 -19.88 -33.66 5.80
N GLY A 410 -21.04 -33.11 6.17
CA GLY A 410 -21.16 -31.90 6.96
C GLY A 410 -20.86 -30.61 6.19
N GLN A 411 -20.88 -30.66 4.84
CA GLN A 411 -20.51 -29.53 3.99
C GLN A 411 -21.74 -28.74 3.52
N VAL A 412 -21.58 -27.41 3.43
CA VAL A 412 -22.49 -26.53 2.70
C VAL A 412 -21.71 -25.86 1.58
N VAL A 413 -22.11 -26.09 0.32
CA VAL A 413 -21.47 -25.54 -0.87
C VAL A 413 -22.32 -24.41 -1.44
N THR A 414 -21.68 -23.25 -1.60
CA THR A 414 -22.25 -22.08 -2.24
C THR A 414 -21.36 -21.66 -3.41
N GLU A 415 -21.92 -21.64 -4.61
CA GLU A 415 -21.24 -21.15 -5.81
C GLU A 415 -21.55 -19.68 -6.01
N ILE A 416 -20.51 -18.89 -6.27
CA ILE A 416 -20.60 -17.43 -6.44
C ILE A 416 -19.83 -17.06 -7.69
N GLY A 417 -20.51 -16.38 -8.61
CA GLY A 417 -19.86 -15.75 -9.75
C GLY A 417 -20.01 -14.25 -9.68
N VAL A 418 -18.94 -13.52 -10.01
CA VAL A 418 -18.93 -12.07 -10.08
C VAL A 418 -18.31 -11.62 -11.40
N SER A 419 -18.86 -10.56 -11.97
CA SER A 419 -18.37 -9.89 -13.17
C SER A 419 -17.60 -8.64 -12.74
N VAL A 420 -16.29 -8.63 -12.96
CA VAL A 420 -15.39 -7.55 -12.54
C VAL A 420 -15.12 -6.56 -13.67
N ILE A 421 -14.62 -5.37 -13.30
CA ILE A 421 -14.30 -4.31 -14.26
C ILE A 421 -12.82 -4.38 -14.63
N GLU A 422 -12.55 -4.60 -15.91
CA GLU A 422 -11.21 -4.51 -16.46
C GLU A 422 -10.81 -3.05 -16.76
N PRO A 423 -9.56 -2.64 -16.50
CA PRO A 423 -9.09 -1.30 -16.84
C PRO A 423 -8.91 -1.11 -18.35
N ALA A 424 -9.29 0.06 -18.86
CA ALA A 424 -8.98 0.48 -20.23
C ALA A 424 -7.48 0.83 -20.36
N GLU A 425 -6.65 -0.18 -20.59
CA GLU A 425 -5.19 -0.03 -20.70
C GLU A 425 -4.77 0.64 -22.02
N PHE A 426 -5.49 0.37 -23.11
CA PHE A 426 -5.21 0.92 -24.44
C PHE A 426 -6.41 1.69 -24.96
N VAL A 427 -6.22 2.98 -25.25
CA VAL A 427 -7.23 3.83 -25.91
C VAL A 427 -6.73 4.11 -27.33
N ILE A 428 -7.44 3.57 -28.32
CA ILE A 428 -7.03 3.62 -29.73
C ILE A 428 -7.95 4.58 -30.48
N PHE A 429 -7.43 5.73 -30.89
CA PHE A 429 -8.10 6.65 -31.80
C PHE A 429 -7.68 6.32 -33.24
N ARG A 430 -8.65 6.11 -34.14
CA ARG A 430 -8.43 5.89 -35.56
C ARG A 430 -8.90 7.13 -36.32
N ILE A 431 -7.99 7.77 -37.05
CA ILE A 431 -8.29 8.97 -37.84
C ILE A 431 -8.14 8.59 -39.32
N THR A 432 -9.14 8.93 -40.13
CA THR A 432 -9.10 8.77 -41.58
C THR A 432 -9.30 10.13 -42.25
N GLN A 433 -8.57 10.38 -43.34
CA GLN A 433 -8.90 11.48 -44.23
C GLN A 433 -10.16 11.09 -45.01
N ILE A 434 -11.16 11.98 -45.04
CA ILE A 434 -12.33 11.82 -45.91
C ILE A 434 -11.99 12.53 -47.23
N VAL A 435 -12.06 11.79 -48.35
CA VAL A 435 -12.00 12.35 -49.70
C VAL A 435 -13.40 12.21 -50.29
N THR A 436 -14.16 13.30 -50.34
CA THR A 436 -15.46 13.34 -51.02
C THR A 436 -15.22 13.56 -52.51
N GLU A 437 -15.54 12.57 -53.34
CA GLU A 437 -15.89 12.84 -54.75
C GLU A 437 -17.37 13.25 -54.76
N GLU A 438 -17.64 14.50 -55.15
CA GLU A 438 -18.99 14.96 -55.44
C GLU A 438 -19.60 14.07 -56.54
N LYS A 439 -20.73 13.43 -56.22
CA LYS A 439 -21.63 12.88 -57.24
C LYS A 439 -22.23 14.04 -58.02
N ALA A 440 -21.87 14.15 -59.30
CA ALA A 440 -22.67 14.85 -60.31
C ALA A 440 -23.67 13.88 -60.95
#